data_AF-R8BP48-F1
#
_entry.id   AF-R8BP48-F1
#
_cell.length_a   1.000
_cell.length_b   1.000
_cell.length_c   1.000
_cell.angle_alpha   90.00
_cell.angle_beta   90.00
_cell.angle_gamma   90.00
#
_symmetry.space_group_name_H-M   'P 1'
#
loop_
_entity.id
_entity.type
_entity.pdbx_description
1 polymer ?
#
loop_
_entity_poly.entity_id
_entity_poly.type
_entity_poly.pdbx_seq_one_letter_code
_entity_poly.pdbx_strand_id
1 'polypeptide(L)'
;MTIVCSTGVKSCCREIKSGEESISKLQELGVTATLDTIKVDVEDDDTIAAAAEVVRTKYRKLDVLINNAAQMTFASSSELSEQSEDMDKTLDKKITFWMVSPGFTKTAFNNFRGTKDPVDSAEVVMRLLESEQGEIPPGTFWEYEHESFRAVPW
;
A
#
# COMPACT_ATOMS: atom_id res chain seq x y z
N MET A 1 0.88 -5.75 -0.59
CA MET A 1 1.80 -4.60 -0.54
C MET A 1 2.09 -4.19 -1.99
N THR A 2 2.22 -2.91 -2.28
CA THR A 2 2.51 -2.43 -3.65
C THR A 2 3.68 -1.46 -3.61
N ILE A 3 4.59 -1.61 -4.57
CA ILE A 3 5.80 -0.79 -4.70
C ILE A 3 5.75 -0.05 -6.03
N VAL A 4 5.99 1.26 -6.03
CA VAL A 4 6.14 2.05 -7.27
C VAL A 4 7.55 2.63 -7.32
N CYS A 5 8.20 2.40 -8.45
CA CYS A 5 9.50 2.98 -8.78
C CYS A 5 9.37 3.78 -10.08
N SER A 6 10.31 4.68 -10.36
CA SER A 6 10.40 5.46 -11.59
C SER A 6 10.44 4.59 -12.86
N THR A 7 10.76 3.30 -12.70
CA THR A 7 10.80 2.27 -13.75
C THR A 7 9.50 1.46 -13.90
N GLY A 8 8.42 1.80 -13.19
CA GLY A 8 7.11 1.12 -13.27
C GLY A 8 6.55 0.65 -11.93
N VAL A 9 5.45 -0.11 -11.98
CA VAL A 9 4.69 -0.58 -10.81
C VAL A 9 5.01 -2.04 -10.51
N LYS A 10 5.20 -2.37 -9.23
CA LYS A 10 5.60 -3.70 -8.76
C LYS A 10 4.53 -4.22 -7.80
N SER A 11 3.92 -5.35 -8.16
CA SER A 11 2.96 -6.03 -7.30
C SER A 11 3.71 -6.96 -6.33
N CYS A 12 3.43 -6.86 -5.03
CA CYS A 12 4.02 -7.78 -4.05
C CYS A 12 2.98 -8.78 -3.56
N CYS A 13 3.31 -10.06 -3.68
CA CYS A 13 2.42 -11.17 -3.31
C CYS A 13 3.20 -12.27 -2.57
N ARG A 14 2.52 -13.03 -1.70
CA ARG A 14 3.10 -14.23 -1.06
C ARG A 14 3.42 -15.31 -2.09
N GLU A 15 2.60 -15.40 -3.14
CA GLU A 15 2.76 -16.32 -4.26
C GLU A 15 2.96 -15.56 -5.57
N ILE A 16 4.07 -15.81 -6.26
CA ILE A 16 4.41 -15.16 -7.54
C ILE A 16 3.33 -15.38 -8.60
N LYS A 17 2.77 -16.59 -8.70
CA LYS A 17 1.76 -16.95 -9.70
C LYS A 17 0.55 -16.01 -9.66
N SER A 18 0.05 -15.71 -8.46
CA SER A 18 -1.08 -14.79 -8.27
C SER A 18 -0.78 -13.37 -8.75
N GLY A 19 0.47 -12.93 -8.58
CA GLY A 19 0.94 -11.64 -9.09
C GLY A 19 1.03 -11.63 -10.62
N GLU A 20 1.59 -12.68 -11.21
CA GLU A 20 1.70 -12.83 -12.68
C GLU A 20 0.32 -12.86 -13.36
N GLU A 21 -0.65 -13.60 -12.80
CA GLU A 21 -2.03 -13.61 -13.30
C GLU A 21 -2.67 -12.22 -13.24
N SER A 22 -2.40 -11.47 -12.17
CA SER A 22 -2.89 -10.10 -12.02
C SER A 22 -2.26 -9.16 -13.05
N ILE A 23 -0.96 -9.30 -13.31
CA ILE A 23 -0.26 -8.54 -14.34
C ILE A 23 -0.82 -8.83 -15.73
N SER A 24 -1.05 -10.11 -16.07
CA SER A 24 -1.64 -10.49 -17.37
C SER A 24 -3.01 -9.82 -17.58
N LYS A 25 -3.87 -9.84 -16.56
CA LYS A 25 -5.18 -9.15 -16.62
C LYS A 25 -5.04 -7.64 -16.81
N LEU A 26 -4.07 -7.00 -16.14
CA LEU A 26 -3.82 -5.56 -16.32
C LEU A 26 -3.32 -5.24 -17.74
N GLN A 27 -2.46 -6.08 -18.31
CA GLN A 27 -1.99 -5.94 -19.68
C GLN A 27 -3.13 -6.13 -20.70
N GLU A 28 -4.03 -7.09 -20.47
CA GLU A 28 -5.25 -7.27 -21.28
C GLU A 28 -6.19 -6.06 -21.23
N LEU A 29 -6.25 -5.37 -20.10
CA LEU A 29 -6.99 -4.12 -19.94
C LEU A 29 -6.29 -2.90 -20.57
N GLY A 30 -5.13 -3.10 -21.22
CA GLY A 30 -4.40 -2.08 -21.95
C GLY A 30 -3.39 -1.28 -21.11
N VAL A 31 -3.04 -1.74 -19.91
CA VAL A 31 -1.99 -1.11 -19.10
C VAL A 31 -0.63 -1.30 -19.78
N THR A 32 -0.02 -0.20 -20.22
CA THR A 32 1.28 -0.18 -20.91
C THR A 32 2.47 0.03 -19.97
N ALA A 33 2.20 0.34 -18.69
CA ALA A 33 3.24 0.50 -17.69
C ALA A 33 4.04 -0.81 -17.51
N THR A 34 5.32 -0.68 -17.19
CA THR A 34 6.14 -1.85 -16.81
C THR A 34 5.63 -2.40 -15.48
N LEU A 35 5.15 -3.65 -15.52
CA LEU A 35 4.64 -4.39 -14.37
C LEU A 35 5.57 -5.56 -14.05
N ASP A 36 5.97 -5.68 -12.80
CA ASP A 36 6.76 -6.81 -12.28
C ASP A 36 6.13 -7.34 -10.98
N THR A 37 6.37 -8.61 -10.66
CA THR A 37 5.97 -9.20 -9.38
C THR A 37 7.19 -9.43 -8.50
N ILE A 38 7.09 -9.08 -7.20
CA ILE A 38 8.09 -9.41 -6.18
C ILE A 38 7.45 -10.30 -5.14
N LYS A 39 8.11 -11.41 -4.78
CA LYS A 39 7.65 -12.25 -3.67
C LYS A 39 7.95 -11.53 -2.37
N VAL A 40 6.91 -11.30 -1.56
CA VAL A 40 7.04 -10.78 -0.20
C VAL A 40 5.97 -11.44 0.67
N ASP A 41 6.40 -11.98 1.80
CA ASP A 41 5.52 -12.29 2.91
C ASP A 41 5.85 -11.34 4.07
N VAL A 42 4.85 -10.62 4.57
CA VAL A 42 5.06 -9.60 5.61
C VAL A 42 5.32 -10.24 6.99
N GLU A 43 5.09 -11.55 7.11
CA GLU A 43 5.35 -12.34 8.32
C GLU A 43 6.74 -13.02 8.27
N ASP A 44 7.51 -12.85 7.18
CA ASP A 44 8.81 -13.49 6.97
C ASP A 44 9.89 -12.45 6.61
N ASP A 45 10.72 -12.13 7.61
CA ASP A 45 11.82 -11.15 7.50
C ASP A 45 12.81 -11.48 6.37
N ASP A 46 13.05 -12.75 6.07
CA ASP A 46 13.97 -13.15 5.00
C ASP A 46 13.41 -12.74 3.63
N THR A 47 12.10 -12.88 3.45
CA THR A 47 11.44 -12.44 2.20
C THR A 47 11.43 -10.92 2.06
N ILE A 48 11.28 -10.19 3.18
CA ILE A 48 11.35 -8.73 3.21
C ILE A 48 12.77 -8.27 2.82
N ALA A 49 13.80 -8.87 3.43
CA ALA A 49 15.19 -8.56 3.14
C ALA A 49 15.55 -8.86 1.68
N ALA A 50 15.10 -10.01 1.15
CA ALA A 50 15.29 -10.37 -0.25
C ALA A 50 14.61 -9.36 -1.20
N ALA A 51 13.39 -8.93 -0.90
CA ALA A 51 12.67 -7.95 -1.71
C ALA A 51 13.34 -6.56 -1.65
N ALA A 52 13.82 -6.14 -0.49
CA ALA A 52 14.59 -4.91 -0.35
C ALA A 52 15.85 -4.93 -1.21
N GLU A 53 16.56 -6.06 -1.27
CA GLU A 53 17.74 -6.21 -2.11
C GLU A 53 17.40 -6.20 -3.61
N VAL A 54 16.29 -6.81 -4.02
CA VAL A 54 15.78 -6.71 -5.40
C VAL A 54 15.50 -5.25 -5.75
N VAL A 55 14.84 -4.49 -4.88
CA VAL A 55 14.57 -3.06 -5.10
C VAL A 55 15.85 -2.27 -5.22
N ARG A 56 16.81 -2.50 -4.32
CA ARG A 56 18.11 -1.82 -4.31
C ARG A 56 18.92 -2.09 -5.57
N THR A 57 18.99 -3.33 -6.02
CA THR A 57 19.87 -3.75 -7.13
C THR A 57 19.25 -3.54 -8.50
N LYS A 58 18.01 -4.00 -8.69
CA LYS A 58 17.31 -4.00 -9.99
C LYS A 58 16.68 -2.64 -10.29
N TYR A 59 15.99 -2.04 -9.32
CA TYR A 59 15.22 -0.81 -9.56
C TYR A 59 15.93 0.47 -9.12
N ARG A 60 16.96 0.35 -8.28
CA ARG A 60 17.87 1.42 -7.80
C ARG A 60 17.22 2.52 -6.95
N LYS A 61 15.92 2.76 -7.12
CA LYS A 61 15.15 3.78 -6.42
C LYS A 61 13.75 3.26 -6.10
N LEU A 62 13.25 3.64 -4.93
CA LEU A 62 11.87 3.47 -4.50
C LEU A 62 11.25 4.86 -4.40
N ASP A 63 10.15 5.11 -5.11
CA ASP A 63 9.49 6.42 -5.12
C ASP A 63 8.26 6.43 -4.21
N VAL A 64 7.44 5.37 -4.27
CA VAL A 64 6.25 5.23 -3.43
C VAL A 64 6.17 3.81 -2.89
N LEU A 65 5.86 3.70 -1.61
CA LEU A 65 5.57 2.46 -0.93
C LEU A 65 4.13 2.48 -0.41
N ILE A 66 3.32 1.51 -0.83
CA ILE A 66 1.96 1.34 -0.32
C ILE A 66 1.91 0.06 0.51
N ASN A 67 1.93 0.22 1.83
CA ASN A 67 1.79 -0.89 2.77
C ASN A 67 0.32 -1.32 2.93
N ASN A 68 -0.24 -1.93 1.88
CA ASN A 68 -1.64 -2.38 1.85
C ASN A 68 -1.86 -3.81 2.37
N ALA A 69 -0.80 -4.55 2.74
CA ALA A 69 -0.97 -5.94 3.16
C ALA A 69 -1.59 -6.00 4.55
N ALA A 70 -2.74 -6.65 4.68
CA ALA A 70 -3.40 -6.88 5.97
C ALA A 70 -3.97 -8.30 6.01
N GLN A 71 -3.96 -8.89 7.21
CA GLN A 71 -4.64 -10.16 7.51
C GLN A 71 -5.62 -9.91 8.66
N MET A 72 -6.84 -10.44 8.56
CA MET A 72 -7.83 -10.35 9.64
C MET A 72 -7.64 -11.56 10.55
N THR A 73 -6.97 -11.36 11.67
CA THR A 73 -6.82 -12.38 12.72
C THR A 73 -7.81 -12.08 13.83
N PHE A 74 -8.70 -13.03 14.14
CA PHE A 74 -9.54 -12.95 15.33
C PHE A 74 -8.68 -13.33 16.53
N ALA A 75 -8.00 -12.36 17.12
CA ALA A 75 -7.34 -12.56 18.40
C ALA A 75 -8.41 -12.73 19.50
N SER A 76 -8.28 -13.76 20.33
CA SER A 76 -8.92 -13.75 21.65
C SER A 76 -8.39 -12.56 22.46
N SER A 77 -9.22 -12.02 23.34
CA SER A 77 -9.07 -10.72 24.02
C SER A 77 -7.80 -10.48 24.88
N SER A 78 -6.74 -11.28 24.76
CA SER A 78 -5.60 -11.32 25.68
C SER A 78 -4.25 -10.84 25.13
N GLU A 79 -4.15 -10.35 23.89
CA GLU A 79 -2.84 -9.94 23.33
C GLU A 79 -2.85 -8.54 22.69
N LEU A 80 -3.42 -7.56 23.39
CA LEU A 80 -3.15 -6.15 23.10
C LEU A 80 -2.06 -5.65 24.06
N SER A 81 -0.80 -5.89 23.71
CA SER A 81 0.31 -5.08 24.20
C SER A 81 0.55 -3.96 23.20
N GLU A 82 0.50 -2.73 23.70
CA GLU A 82 0.72 -1.49 22.96
C GLU A 82 1.99 -1.56 22.10
N GLN A 83 1.84 -1.60 20.77
CA GLN A 83 2.91 -1.17 19.87
C GLN A 83 2.87 0.36 19.85
N SER A 84 3.54 0.95 20.84
CA SER A 84 3.72 2.39 20.92
C SER A 84 4.58 2.91 19.78
N GLU A 85 4.21 4.11 19.34
CA GLU A 85 4.80 4.90 18.28
C GLU A 85 6.27 5.22 18.59
N ASP A 86 7.19 4.59 17.87
CA ASP A 86 8.56 5.08 17.71
C ASP A 86 8.96 4.99 16.24
N MET A 87 8.28 5.77 15.39
CA MET A 87 8.85 6.16 14.11
C MET A 87 9.98 7.16 14.39
N ASP A 88 11.19 6.60 14.38
CA ASP A 88 12.47 7.25 14.57
C ASP A 88 12.53 8.67 13.96
N LYS A 89 12.88 9.66 14.79
CA LYS A 89 13.05 11.08 14.43
C LYS A 89 14.26 11.34 13.52
N THR A 90 14.88 10.28 12.98
CA THR A 90 16.02 10.31 12.07
C THR A 90 15.67 10.04 10.61
N LEU A 91 14.39 9.99 10.25
CA LEU A 91 13.99 10.13 8.84
C LEU A 91 14.30 11.56 8.40
N ASP A 92 15.49 11.72 7.81
CA ASP A 92 15.91 12.83 6.96
C ASP A 92 14.68 13.35 6.19
N LYS A 93 14.40 14.66 6.23
CA LYS A 93 13.16 15.37 5.76
C LYS A 93 12.75 15.17 4.28
N LYS A 94 12.92 13.97 3.73
CA LYS A 94 12.80 13.59 2.32
C LYS A 94 11.69 12.57 2.08
N ILE A 95 11.13 11.95 3.12
CA ILE A 95 10.09 10.93 3.00
C ILE A 95 8.78 11.48 3.57
N THR A 96 7.74 11.48 2.74
CA THR A 96 6.36 11.79 3.14
C THR A 96 5.63 10.48 3.40
N PHE A 97 4.89 10.41 4.51
CA PHE A 97 4.04 9.27 4.82
C PHE A 97 2.64 9.76 5.19
N TRP A 98 1.64 8.96 4.83
CA TRP A 98 0.24 9.23 5.12
C TRP A 98 -0.46 7.95 5.56
N MET A 99 -1.47 8.10 6.40
CA MET A 99 -2.43 7.05 6.71
C MET A 99 -3.66 7.23 5.82
N VAL A 100 -4.28 6.13 5.43
CA VAL A 100 -5.39 6.14 4.48
C VAL A 100 -6.51 5.24 4.98
N SER A 101 -7.73 5.77 5.02
CA SER A 101 -8.95 5.01 5.19
C SER A 101 -9.56 4.75 3.82
N PRO A 102 -9.58 3.49 3.32
CA PRO A 102 -10.20 3.17 2.04
C PRO A 102 -11.73 3.22 2.10
N GLY A 103 -12.30 3.37 3.30
CA GLY A 103 -13.73 3.19 3.56
C GLY A 103 -14.11 1.71 3.67
N PHE A 104 -15.42 1.43 3.68
CA PHE A 104 -15.91 0.06 3.77
C PHE A 104 -15.92 -0.63 2.40
N THR A 105 -14.75 -1.06 1.95
CA THR A 105 -14.52 -1.61 0.60
C THR A 105 -14.96 -3.07 0.45
N LYS A 106 -15.59 -3.43 -0.66
CA LYS A 106 -15.94 -4.82 -1.03
C LYS A 106 -14.70 -5.59 -1.49
N THR A 107 -14.00 -6.23 -0.56
CA THR A 107 -12.82 -7.04 -0.87
C THR A 107 -12.94 -8.44 -0.29
N ALA A 108 -12.10 -9.36 -0.74
CA ALA A 108 -12.02 -10.69 -0.14
C ALA A 108 -11.73 -10.64 1.38
N PHE A 109 -11.03 -9.60 1.87
CA PHE A 109 -10.69 -9.40 3.28
C PHE A 109 -11.91 -9.35 4.21
N ASN A 110 -13.04 -8.81 3.74
CA ASN A 110 -14.30 -8.75 4.50
C ASN A 110 -15.41 -9.59 3.86
N ASN A 111 -15.05 -10.62 3.09
CA ASN A 111 -15.97 -11.45 2.33
C ASN A 111 -16.93 -10.64 1.44
N PHE A 112 -16.41 -9.58 0.82
CA PHE A 112 -17.11 -8.68 -0.10
C PHE A 112 -18.33 -7.96 0.51
N ARG A 113 -18.34 -7.74 1.83
CA ARG A 113 -19.46 -7.13 2.56
C ARG A 113 -19.48 -5.59 2.55
N GLY A 114 -18.52 -4.96 1.87
CA GLY A 114 -18.40 -3.50 1.79
C GLY A 114 -19.55 -2.79 1.08
N THR A 115 -19.69 -1.49 1.30
CA THR A 115 -20.59 -0.61 0.54
C THR A 115 -19.92 0.01 -0.68
N LYS A 116 -18.58 0.11 -0.67
CA LYS A 116 -17.77 0.81 -1.67
C LYS A 116 -16.99 -0.16 -2.55
N ASP A 117 -16.85 0.14 -3.83
CA ASP A 117 -16.08 -0.72 -4.73
C ASP A 117 -14.56 -0.46 -4.60
N PRO A 118 -13.69 -1.44 -4.90
CA PRO A 118 -12.23 -1.27 -4.75
C PRO A 118 -11.64 -0.12 -5.56
N VAL A 119 -12.20 0.17 -6.74
CA VAL A 119 -11.76 1.27 -7.60
C VAL A 119 -12.03 2.61 -6.93
N ASP A 120 -13.24 2.84 -6.41
CA ASP A 120 -13.58 4.07 -5.69
C ASP A 120 -12.79 4.21 -4.38
N SER A 121 -12.43 3.08 -3.77
CA SER A 121 -11.64 3.07 -2.53
C SER A 121 -10.18 3.45 -2.76
N ALA A 122 -9.67 3.33 -3.99
CA ALA A 122 -8.32 3.75 -4.35
C ALA A 122 -8.19 5.28 -4.52
N GLU A 123 -9.30 6.00 -4.67
CA GLU A 123 -9.34 7.45 -4.95
C GLU A 123 -8.57 8.27 -3.91
N VAL A 124 -8.69 7.94 -2.62
CA VAL A 124 -7.95 8.62 -1.55
C VAL A 124 -6.43 8.49 -1.74
N VAL A 125 -5.95 7.33 -2.20
CA VAL A 125 -4.53 7.12 -2.49
C VAL A 125 -4.12 7.92 -3.73
N MET A 126 -4.94 7.90 -4.78
CA MET A 126 -4.66 8.65 -6.00
C MET A 126 -4.54 10.15 -5.74
N ARG A 127 -5.47 10.73 -4.97
CA ARG A 127 -5.43 12.15 -4.60
C ARG A 127 -4.19 12.52 -3.81
N LEU A 128 -3.76 11.65 -2.90
CA LEU A 128 -2.51 11.84 -2.16
C LEU A 128 -1.30 11.81 -3.09
N LEU A 129 -1.24 10.85 -4.02
CA LEU A 129 -0.14 10.73 -4.98
C LEU A 129 -0.12 11.83 -6.05
N GLU A 130 -1.26 12.42 -6.37
CA GLU A 130 -1.40 13.53 -7.32
C GLU A 130 -1.17 14.90 -6.67
N SER A 131 -1.13 14.99 -5.33
CA SER A 131 -0.87 16.24 -4.62
C SER A 131 0.53 16.79 -4.86
N GLU A 132 0.67 18.12 -4.81
CA GLU A 132 1.98 18.74 -4.95
C GLU A 132 2.86 18.44 -3.72
N GLN A 133 4.17 18.32 -3.94
CA GLN A 133 5.09 18.04 -2.84
C GLN A 133 5.02 19.14 -1.77
N GLY A 134 4.58 18.76 -0.57
CA GLY A 134 4.44 19.67 0.58
C GLY A 134 3.05 20.30 0.71
N GLU A 135 2.13 20.05 -0.22
CA GLU A 135 0.73 20.49 -0.11
C GLU A 135 0.03 19.80 1.06
N ILE A 136 0.20 18.47 1.16
CA ILE A 136 -0.36 17.65 2.24
C ILE A 136 0.76 17.32 3.24
N PRO A 137 0.64 17.72 4.52
CA PRO A 137 1.65 17.43 5.52
C PRO A 137 1.88 15.91 5.70
N PRO A 138 3.11 15.46 6.00
CA PRO A 138 3.34 14.09 6.42
C PRO A 138 2.69 13.80 7.78
N GLY A 139 2.40 12.53 8.06
CA GLY A 139 1.83 12.11 9.35
C GLY A 139 0.36 12.43 9.53
N THR A 140 -0.35 12.71 8.44
CA THR A 140 -1.80 12.93 8.45
C THR A 140 -2.57 11.69 8.00
N PHE A 141 -3.80 11.55 8.48
CA PHE A 141 -4.74 10.49 8.11
C PHE A 141 -5.84 11.04 7.19
N TRP A 142 -6.14 10.36 6.08
CA TRP A 142 -7.07 10.84 5.05
C TRP A 142 -8.10 9.79 4.64
N GLU A 143 -9.26 10.27 4.23
CA GLU A 143 -10.32 9.47 3.62
C GLU A 143 -10.95 10.18 2.42
N TYR A 144 -11.59 9.40 1.55
CA TYR A 144 -12.44 9.90 0.49
C TYR A 144 -13.82 9.26 0.60
N GLU A 145 -14.77 9.98 1.18
CA GLU A 145 -16.11 9.46 1.46
C GLU A 145 -17.17 10.50 1.08
N HIS A 146 -18.26 10.05 0.47
CA HIS A 146 -19.34 10.93 -0.03
C HIS A 146 -18.80 12.07 -0.92
N GLU A 147 -17.92 11.73 -1.87
CA GLU A 147 -17.28 12.68 -2.79
C GLU A 147 -16.42 13.76 -2.09
N SER A 148 -16.06 13.54 -0.83
CA SER A 148 -15.28 14.48 -0.02
C SER A 148 -13.93 13.87 0.36
N PHE A 149 -12.85 14.50 -0.11
CA PHE A 149 -11.48 14.24 0.34
C PHE A 149 -11.19 15.08 1.58
N ARG A 150 -10.91 14.43 2.72
CA ARG A 150 -10.68 15.14 3.98
C ARG A 150 -9.68 14.44 4.90
N ALA A 151 -9.04 15.25 5.74
CA ALA A 151 -8.25 14.76 6.85
C ALA A 151 -9.18 14.20 7.94
N VAL A 152 -8.79 13.07 8.52
CA VAL A 152 -9.47 12.42 9.63
C VAL A 152 -8.69 12.72 10.91
N PRO A 153 -9.35 13.20 11.98
CA PRO A 153 -8.68 13.39 13.27
C PRO A 153 -8.28 12.03 13.87
N TRP A 154 -7.16 12.01 14.58
CA TRP A 154 -6.68 10.86 15.33
C TRP A 154 -7.59 10.51 16.52
#